data_AF-A0A080ZYD9-F1
#
_entry.id   AF-A0A080ZYD9-F1
#
_cell.length_a   1.000
_cell.length_b   1.000
_cell.length_c   1.000
_cell.angle_alpha   90.00
_cell.angle_beta   90.00
_cell.angle_gamma   90.00
#
_symmetry.space_group_name_H-M   'P 1'
#
loop_
_entity.id
_entity.type
_entity.pdbx_description
1 polymer ?
#
loop_
_entity_poly.entity_id
_entity_poly.type
_entity_poly.pdbx_seq_one_letter_code
_entity_poly.pdbx_strand_id
1 'polypeptide(L)' 'MVLTSSQICSMLFTDVGNGFFKCSTCDKQYKKGNGYTNLLNHLRRNHEDYEQEAQEASRRQNPLRLHL' A
#
# COMPACT_ATOMS: atom_id res chain seq x y z
N MET A 1 12.33 6.25 8.42
CA MET A 1 11.25 5.46 9.08
C MET A 1 10.88 4.34 8.14
N VAL A 2 10.92 3.10 8.59
CA VAL A 2 10.45 1.95 7.81
C VAL A 2 8.93 1.86 8.00
N LEU A 3 8.17 1.84 6.91
CA LEU A 3 6.72 1.70 6.96
C LEU A 3 6.36 0.26 7.36
N THR A 4 5.32 0.09 8.18
CA THR A 4 4.82 -1.24 8.51
C THR A 4 4.05 -1.83 7.34
N SER A 5 3.97 -3.15 7.28
CA SER A 5 3.16 -3.92 6.32
C SER A 5 1.75 -3.35 6.09
N SER A 6 1.04 -3.04 7.17
CA SER A 6 -0.30 -2.45 7.14
C SER A 6 -0.31 -1.05 6.55
N GLN A 7 0.69 -0.23 6.85
CA GLN A 7 0.82 1.12 6.28
C GLN A 7 1.09 1.06 4.79
N ILE A 8 2.08 0.25 4.37
CA ILE A 8 2.40 0.02 2.96
C ILE A 8 1.15 -0.39 2.19
N CYS A 9 0.41 -1.37 2.72
CA CYS A 9 -0.82 -1.82 2.08
C CYS A 9 -1.90 -0.72 2.01
N SER A 10 -2.01 0.13 3.02
CA SER A 10 -2.98 1.24 3.02
C SER A 10 -2.57 2.37 2.07
N MET A 11 -1.28 2.55 1.82
CA MET A 11 -0.75 3.60 0.91
C MET A 11 -0.78 3.15 -0.56
N LEU A 12 -0.49 1.88 -0.83
CA LEU A 12 -0.37 1.34 -2.19
C LEU A 12 -1.62 0.63 -2.70
N PHE A 13 -2.61 0.39 -1.84
CA PHE A 13 -3.89 -0.16 -2.26
C PHE A 13 -5.03 0.76 -1.88
N THR A 14 -5.96 0.89 -2.81
CA THR A 14 -7.23 1.59 -2.60
C THR A 14 -8.32 0.55 -2.38
N ASP A 15 -9.09 0.69 -1.30
CA ASP A 15 -10.32 -0.10 -1.13
C ASP A 15 -11.32 0.33 -2.20
N VAL A 16 -11.75 -0.63 -3.02
CA VAL A 16 -12.72 -0.42 -4.09
C VAL A 16 -14.06 -1.07 -3.75
N GLY A 17 -14.29 -1.37 -2.47
CA GLY A 17 -15.48 -2.00 -1.94
C GLY A 17 -15.53 -3.52 -2.13
N ASN A 18 -16.51 -4.15 -1.48
CA ASN A 18 -16.80 -5.59 -1.56
C ASN A 18 -15.62 -6.51 -1.18
N GLY A 19 -14.67 -6.00 -0.38
CA GLY A 19 -13.46 -6.70 0.02
C GLY A 19 -12.38 -6.75 -1.06
N PHE A 20 -12.50 -5.94 -2.12
CA PHE A 20 -11.50 -5.80 -3.16
C PHE A 20 -10.63 -4.58 -2.94
N PHE A 21 -9.34 -4.74 -3.21
CA PHE A 21 -8.31 -3.74 -3.08
C PHE A 21 -7.60 -3.60 -4.40
N LYS A 22 -7.54 -2.39 -4.93
CA LYS A 22 -6.86 -2.07 -6.18
C LYS A 22 -5.46 -1.55 -5.88
N CYS A 23 -4.43 -2.18 -6.43
CA CYS A 23 -3.07 -1.68 -6.35
C CYS A 23 -2.95 -0.41 -7.19
N SER A 24 -2.39 0.66 -6.60
CA SER A 24 -2.21 1.94 -7.27
C SER A 24 -1.06 1.93 -8.29
N THR A 25 -0.11 1.00 -8.18
CA THR A 25 1.05 0.93 -9.07
C THR A 25 0.76 0.15 -10.36
N CYS A 26 0.04 -0.98 -10.28
CA CYS A 26 -0.23 -1.84 -11.44
C CYS A 26 -1.71 -1.93 -11.81
N ASP A 27 -2.56 -1.13 -11.18
CA ASP A 27 -4.02 -1.11 -11.34
C ASP A 27 -4.73 -2.47 -11.14
N LYS A 28 -4.02 -3.50 -10.65
CA LYS A 28 -4.59 -4.83 -10.42
C LYS A 28 -5.45 -4.85 -9.18
N GLN A 29 -6.60 -5.49 -9.30
CA GLN A 29 -7.56 -5.65 -8.23
C GLN A 29 -7.39 -7.03 -7.57
N TYR A 30 -7.30 -7.03 -6.25
CA TYR A 30 -7.09 -8.22 -5.42
C TYR A 30 -8.16 -8.32 -4.35
N LYS A 31 -8.66 -9.53 -4.10
CA LYS A 31 -9.54 -9.79 -2.97
C LYS A 31 -8.73 -9.90 -1.69
N LYS A 32 -9.02 -9.06 -0.69
CA LYS A 32 -8.40 -9.15 0.62
C LYS A 32 -8.95 -10.38 1.35
N GLY A 33 -8.04 -11.21 1.87
CA GLY A 33 -8.38 -12.32 2.77
C GLY A 33 -8.46 -11.85 4.23
N ASN A 34 -8.18 -12.74 5.19
CA ASN A 34 -8.15 -12.40 6.62
C ASN A 34 -6.96 -11.50 7.04
N GLY A 35 -6.27 -10.81 6.11
CA GLY A 35 -5.12 -9.98 6.43
C GLY A 35 -4.45 -9.34 5.22
N TYR A 36 -3.29 -8.72 5.45
CA TYR A 36 -2.50 -7.99 4.45
C TYR A 36 -1.40 -8.84 3.77
N THR A 37 -1.21 -10.08 4.20
CA THR A 37 -0.13 -10.95 3.71
C THR A 37 -0.20 -11.17 2.19
N ASN A 38 -1.40 -11.35 1.64
CA ASN A 38 -1.60 -11.54 0.20
C ASN A 38 -1.21 -10.29 -0.60
N LEU A 39 -1.57 -9.12 -0.08
CA LEU A 39 -1.30 -7.82 -0.70
C LEU A 39 0.20 -7.50 -0.63
N LEU A 40 0.85 -7.80 0.49
CA LEU A 40 2.30 -7.70 0.62
C LEU A 40 3.06 -8.67 -0.27
N ASN A 41 2.60 -9.92 -0.39
CA ASN A 41 3.23 -10.91 -1.25
C ASN A 41 3.14 -10.47 -2.71
N HIS A 42 1.99 -9.91 -3.13
CA HIS A 42 1.87 -9.27 -4.43
C HIS A 42 2.94 -8.19 -4.64
N LEU A 43 3.06 -7.25 -3.69
CA LEU A 43 4.06 -6.18 -3.77
C LEU A 43 5.48 -6.74 -3.91
N ARG A 44 5.91 -7.61 -2.99
CA ARG A 44 7.25 -8.20 -3.02
C ARG A 44 7.61 -8.96 -4.30
N ARG A 45 6.62 -9.52 -5.01
CA ARG A 45 6.87 -10.32 -6.22
C ARG A 45 6.72 -9.54 -7.53
N ASN A 46 5.97 -8.44 -7.52
CA ASN A 46 5.65 -7.67 -8.74
C ASN A 46 6.28 -6.28 -8.74
N HIS A 47 6.62 -5.76 -7.57
CA HIS A 47 7.09 -4.39 -7.36
C HIS A 47 8.35 -4.46 -6.51
N GLU A 48 9.53 -4.45 -7.14
CA GLU A 48 10.81 -4.51 -6.42
C GLU A 48 11.00 -3.26 -5.54
N ASP A 49 10.50 -2.11 -5.99
CA ASP A 49 10.58 -0.81 -5.32
C ASP A 49 9.33 -0.43 -4.50
N TYR A 50 8.50 -1.41 -4.13
CA TYR A 50 7.25 -1.13 -3.40
C TYR A 50 7.46 -0.36 -2.08
N GLU A 51 8.60 -0.53 -1.42
CA GLU A 51 8.92 0.19 -0.18
C GLU A 51 9.15 1.68 -0.45
N GLN A 52 9.85 2.01 -1.55
CA GLN A 52 10.07 3.38 -1.98
C GLN A 52 8.75 4.04 -2.40
N GLU A 53 7.95 3.34 -3.21
CA GLU A 53 6.64 3.85 -3.64
C GLU A 53 5.70 4.08 -2.44
N ALA A 54 5.68 3.16 -1.48
CA ALA A 54 4.88 3.33 -0.26
C ALA A 54 5.36 4.53 0.56
N GLN A 55 6.67 4.76 0.61
CA GLN A 55 7.26 5.89 1.31
C GLN A 55 6.94 7.21 0.60
N GLU A 56 7.01 7.26 -0.74
CA GLU A 56 6.59 8.41 -1.52
C GLU A 56 5.09 8.69 -1.39
N ALA A 57 4.25 7.64 -1.47
CA ALA A 57 2.82 7.74 -1.23
C ALA A 57 2.52 8.26 0.17
N SER A 58 3.23 7.76 1.19
CA SER A 58 3.12 8.26 2.57
C SER A 58 3.52 9.73 2.70
N ARG A 59 4.58 10.17 2.01
CA ARG A 59 4.97 11.60 1.96
C ARG A 59 3.91 12.45 1.27
N ARG A 60 3.32 11.96 0.18
CA ARG A 60 2.25 12.66 -0.57
C ARG A 60 0.95 12.74 0.22
N GLN A 61 0.57 11.67 0.90
CA GLN A 61 -0.63 11.62 1.75
C GLN A 61 -0.48 12.44 3.04
N ASN A 62 0.75 12.80 3.40
CA ASN A 62 1.04 13.61 4.57
C ASN A 62 1.53 15.02 4.19
N PRO A 63 0.65 15.92 3.71
CA PRO A 63 1.02 17.32 3.55
C PRO A 63 1.23 18.04 4.91
N LEU A 64 0.91 17.42 6.06
CA LEU A 64 0.83 18.11 7.37
C LEU A 64 1.29 17.28 8.59
N ARG A 65 2.50 16.69 8.59
CA ARG A 65 3.24 16.46 9.86
C ARG A 65 4.45 17.37 10.01
N LEU A 66 4.28 18.67 9.74
CA LEU A 66 4.75 19.63 10.74
C LEU A 66 3.86 19.46 11.96
N HIS A 67 4.19 18.54 12.86
CA HIS A 67 3.84 18.74 14.26
C HIS A 67 5.18 18.96 14.95
N LEU A 68 5.34 20.20 15.41
CA LEU A 68 6.42 20.70 16.25
C LEU A 68 6.79 19.74 17.39
#